data_AF-A0A7W0V5R3-F1
#
_entry.id   AF-A0A7W0V5R3-F1
#
_cell.length_a   1.000
_cell.length_b   1.000
_cell.length_c   1.000
_cell.angle_alpha   90.00
_cell.angle_beta   90.00
_cell.angle_gamma   90.00
#
_symmetry.space_group_name_H-M   'P 1'
#
loop_
_entity.id
_entity.type
_entity.pdbx_description
1 polymer ?
#
loop_
_entity_poly.entity_id
_entity_poly.type
_entity_poly.pdbx_seq_one_letter_code
_entity_poly.pdbx_strand_id
1 'polypeptide(L)'
;MNRSVSDTRTAYLFILPACVLLGVFVLYPTVQLLWLSLHEWNVLKDQTTYVGTANYRAILSEPEFRQALLNTFYYVAATVPLGVALSLGLALLLNGKIRGVSLFRTAVFTPFVTSTVAAGVIFVWLMD
;
A
#
# COMPACT_ATOMS: atom_id res chain seq x y z
N MET A 1 -19.24 15.03 -38.70
CA MET A 1 -18.55 15.51 -37.48
C MET A 1 -19.43 15.22 -36.25
N ASN A 2 -19.62 13.94 -35.87
CA ASN A 2 -20.52 13.56 -34.76
C ASN A 2 -20.05 12.29 -33.98
N ARG A 3 -18.74 12.03 -33.90
CA ARG A 3 -18.19 10.79 -33.29
C ARG A 3 -18.03 10.83 -31.75
N SER A 4 -18.19 11.97 -31.08
CA SER A 4 -17.71 12.07 -29.68
C SER A 4 -18.61 11.38 -28.63
N VAL A 5 -19.93 11.23 -28.87
CA VAL A 5 -20.86 10.69 -27.85
C VAL A 5 -20.85 9.15 -27.82
N SER A 6 -20.71 8.50 -28.98
CA SER A 6 -20.64 7.03 -29.08
C SER A 6 -19.34 6.48 -28.48
N ASP A 7 -18.22 7.17 -28.71
CA ASP A 7 -16.91 6.77 -28.21
C ASP A 7 -16.83 6.91 -26.68
N THR A 8 -17.44 7.97 -26.12
CA THR A 8 -17.50 8.18 -24.67
C THR A 8 -18.31 7.10 -23.95
N ARG A 9 -19.48 6.71 -24.49
CA ARG A 9 -20.31 5.65 -23.90
C ARG A 9 -19.62 4.30 -23.93
N THR A 10 -18.91 4.01 -25.02
CA THR A 10 -18.12 2.80 -25.19
C THR A 10 -16.94 2.77 -24.21
N ALA A 11 -16.23 3.90 -24.03
CA ALA A 11 -15.17 4.03 -23.03
C ALA A 11 -15.67 3.77 -21.60
N TYR A 12 -16.84 4.30 -21.22
CA TYR A 12 -17.43 4.01 -19.91
C TYR A 12 -17.79 2.53 -19.74
N LEU A 13 -18.31 1.88 -20.79
CA LEU A 13 -18.59 0.44 -20.77
C LEU A 13 -17.34 -0.42 -20.55
N PHE A 14 -16.18 -0.01 -21.09
CA PHE A 14 -14.91 -0.70 -20.86
C PHE A 14 -14.34 -0.46 -19.45
N ILE A 15 -14.56 0.72 -18.88
CA ILE A 15 -14.10 1.07 -17.51
C ILE A 15 -15.03 0.47 -16.44
N LEU A 16 -16.32 0.29 -16.75
CA LEU A 16 -17.34 -0.13 -15.81
C LEU A 16 -17.02 -1.44 -15.06
N PRO A 17 -16.53 -2.53 -15.69
CA PRO A 17 -16.15 -3.73 -14.97
C PRO A 17 -15.05 -3.48 -13.93
N ALA A 18 -14.03 -2.68 -14.28
CA ALA A 18 -12.95 -2.34 -13.36
C ALA A 18 -13.46 -1.47 -12.20
N CYS A 19 -14.33 -0.49 -12.48
CA CYS A 19 -14.97 0.32 -11.45
C CYS A 19 -15.88 -0.49 -10.52
N VAL A 20 -16.63 -1.46 -11.06
CA VAL A 20 -17.47 -2.36 -10.26
C VAL A 20 -16.60 -3.22 -9.34
N LEU A 21 -15.52 -3.80 -9.86
CA LEU A 21 -14.59 -4.57 -9.03
C LEU A 21 -13.94 -3.72 -7.95
N LEU A 22 -13.45 -2.52 -8.27
CA LEU A 22 -12.93 -1.57 -7.28
C LEU A 22 -14.00 -1.18 -6.25
N GLY A 23 -15.23 -0.94 -6.71
CA GLY A 23 -16.35 -0.60 -5.85
C GLY A 23 -16.66 -1.69 -4.83
N VAL A 24 -16.78 -2.93 -5.29
CA VAL A 24 -17.21 -4.08 -4.46
C VAL A 24 -16.07 -4.59 -3.56
N PHE A 25 -14.85 -4.68 -4.09
CA PHE A 25 -13.74 -5.33 -3.37
C PHE A 25 -12.82 -4.37 -2.64
N VAL A 26 -12.86 -3.07 -2.94
CA VAL A 26 -11.98 -2.09 -2.28
C VAL A 26 -12.81 -1.04 -1.56
N LEU A 27 -13.70 -0.32 -2.25
CA LEU A 27 -14.43 0.79 -1.66
C LEU A 27 -15.46 0.33 -0.63
N TYR A 28 -16.25 -0.69 -0.95
CA TYR A 28 -17.25 -1.25 -0.03
C TYR A 28 -16.65 -1.70 1.31
N PRO A 29 -15.64 -2.59 1.37
CA PRO A 29 -15.04 -2.98 2.64
C PRO A 29 -14.33 -1.81 3.35
N THR A 30 -13.76 -0.85 2.60
CA THR A 30 -13.17 0.36 3.21
C THR A 30 -14.22 1.20 3.92
N VAL A 31 -15.37 1.43 3.29
CA VAL A 31 -16.49 2.16 3.92
C VAL A 31 -17.02 1.39 5.13
N GLN A 32 -17.11 0.05 5.06
CA GLN A 32 -17.48 -0.76 6.22
C GLN A 32 -16.48 -0.64 7.36
N LEU A 33 -15.17 -0.65 7.07
CA LEU A 33 -14.13 -0.45 8.09
C LEU A 33 -14.21 0.93 8.74
N LEU A 34 -14.48 1.98 7.96
CA LEU A 34 -14.69 3.34 8.47
C LEU A 34 -15.97 3.46 9.30
N TRP A 35 -17.04 2.73 8.92
CA TRP A 35 -18.24 2.66 9.73
C TRP A 35 -17.96 1.93 11.04
N LEU A 36 -17.26 0.80 10.98
CA LEU A 36 -16.91 -0.03 12.12
C LEU A 36 -15.96 0.68 13.09
N SER A 37 -15.05 1.52 12.60
CA SER A 37 -14.13 2.28 13.47
C SER A 37 -14.86 3.26 14.40
N LEU A 38 -16.10 3.65 14.07
CA LEU A 38 -16.97 4.47 14.93
C LEU A 38 -17.85 3.65 15.88
N HIS A 39 -17.79 2.32 15.80
CA HIS A 39 -18.55 1.41 16.64
C HIS A 39 -17.59 0.65 17.57
N GLU A 40 -18.05 0.36 18.78
CA GLU A 40 -17.45 -0.69 19.59
C GLU A 40 -17.99 -2.01 19.06
N TRP A 41 -17.09 -2.79 18.47
CA TRP A 41 -17.39 -4.11 17.92
C TRP A 41 -16.36 -5.12 18.39
N ASN A 42 -16.84 -6.30 18.76
CA ASN A 42 -16.00 -7.42 19.14
C ASN A 42 -16.53 -8.66 18.41
N VAL A 43 -15.63 -9.44 17.82
CA VAL A 43 -15.97 -10.69 17.10
C VAL A 43 -16.75 -11.67 18.00
N LEU A 44 -16.56 -11.59 19.32
CA LEU A 44 -17.19 -12.45 20.32
C LEU A 44 -18.46 -11.84 20.95
N LYS A 45 -18.79 -10.57 20.68
CA LYS A 45 -20.01 -9.92 21.18
C LYS A 45 -20.98 -9.68 20.03
N ASP A 46 -22.21 -10.16 20.16
CA ASP A 46 -23.28 -9.98 19.15
C ASP A 46 -23.83 -8.54 19.07
N GLN A 47 -23.23 -7.57 19.78
CA GLN A 47 -23.70 -6.19 19.82
C GLN A 47 -22.65 -5.23 19.26
N THR A 48 -23.02 -4.51 18.20
CA THR A 48 -22.30 -3.34 17.68
C THR A 48 -22.88 -2.08 18.31
N THR A 49 -22.12 -1.41 19.17
CA THR A 49 -22.56 -0.16 19.80
C THR A 49 -21.94 1.02 19.10
N TYR A 50 -22.73 2.00 18.66
CA TYR A 50 -22.17 3.24 18.10
C TYR A 50 -21.56 4.09 19.21
N VAL A 51 -20.25 4.32 19.15
CA VAL A 51 -19.49 5.10 20.15
C VAL A 51 -18.88 6.38 19.56
N GLY A 52 -19.13 6.66 18.28
CA GLY A 52 -18.63 7.83 17.58
C GLY A 52 -17.09 7.86 17.59
N THR A 53 -16.49 8.95 18.06
CA THR A 53 -15.03 9.13 18.05
C THR A 53 -14.31 8.59 19.29
N ALA A 54 -15.01 7.88 20.18
CA ALA A 54 -14.43 7.36 21.42
C ALA A 54 -13.22 6.44 21.18
N ASN A 55 -13.30 5.55 20.18
CA ASN A 55 -12.21 4.66 19.78
C ASN A 55 -10.93 5.42 19.41
N TYR A 56 -11.08 6.53 18.68
CA TYR A 56 -9.94 7.38 18.30
C TYR A 56 -9.32 8.08 19.51
N ARG A 57 -10.14 8.58 20.45
CA ARG A 57 -9.60 9.21 21.68
C ARG A 57 -8.86 8.20 22.56
N ALA A 58 -9.40 6.99 22.69
CA ALA A 58 -8.78 5.92 23.45
C ALA A 58 -7.39 5.58 22.87
N ILE A 59 -7.31 5.29 21.57
CA ILE A 59 -6.04 4.87 20.94
C ILE A 59 -5.00 6.00 20.91
N LEU A 60 -5.43 7.25 20.69
CA LEU A 60 -4.52 8.41 20.68
C LEU A 60 -3.94 8.72 22.07
N SER A 61 -4.62 8.29 23.13
CA SER A 61 -4.15 8.45 24.50
C SER A 61 -3.14 7.38 24.90
N GLU A 62 -3.06 6.27 24.16
CA GLU A 62 -2.10 5.21 24.42
C GLU A 62 -0.68 5.62 24.00
N PRO A 63 0.31 5.57 24.91
CA PRO A 63 1.70 5.89 24.59
C PRO A 63 2.29 4.99 23.50
N GLU A 64 1.94 3.70 23.52
CA GLU A 64 2.44 2.71 22.56
C GLU A 64 1.96 3.03 21.14
N PHE A 65 0.69 3.39 20.96
CA PHE A 65 0.15 3.79 19.65
C PHE A 65 0.88 5.02 19.11
N ARG A 66 1.10 6.04 19.94
CA ARG A 66 1.85 7.24 19.54
C ARG A 66 3.28 6.93 19.15
N GLN A 67 3.95 6.04 19.89
CA GLN A 67 5.30 5.61 19.57
C GLN A 67 5.33 4.81 18.26
N ALA A 68 4.40 3.88 18.06
CA ALA A 68 4.28 3.13 16.81
C ALA A 68 4.03 4.04 15.60
N LEU A 69 3.18 5.06 15.78
CA LEU A 69 2.90 6.06 14.73
C LEU A 69 4.16 6.86 14.38
N LEU A 70 4.90 7.33 15.38
CA LEU A 70 6.17 8.04 15.16
C LEU A 70 7.21 7.14 14.49
N ASN A 71 7.38 5.90 14.96
CA ASN A 71 8.30 4.95 14.35
C ASN A 71 7.97 4.71 12.87
N THR A 72 6.68 4.53 12.55
CA THR A 72 6.21 4.37 11.17
C THR A 72 6.51 5.62 10.35
N PHE A 73 6.24 6.80 10.89
CA PHE A 73 6.51 8.06 10.21
C PHE A 73 8.00 8.26 9.94
N TYR A 74 8.86 8.06 10.94
CA TYR A 74 10.32 8.12 10.79
C TYR A 74 10.82 7.10 9.76
N TYR A 75 10.31 5.86 9.82
CA TYR A 75 10.65 4.83 8.87
C TYR A 75 10.29 5.25 7.44
N VAL A 76 9.07 5.71 7.19
CA VAL A 76 8.63 6.16 5.85
C VAL A 76 9.42 7.39 5.39
N ALA A 77 9.60 8.39 6.26
CA ALA A 77 10.30 9.62 5.95
C ALA A 77 11.78 9.39 5.61
N ALA A 78 12.42 8.37 6.17
CA ALA A 78 13.78 7.99 5.81
C ALA A 78 13.81 7.09 4.56
N THR A 79 13.02 6.01 4.56
CA THR A 79 13.12 4.96 3.54
C THR A 79 12.58 5.37 2.18
N VAL A 80 11.50 6.16 2.11
CA VAL A 80 10.90 6.55 0.84
C VAL A 80 11.82 7.49 0.04
N PRO A 81 12.33 8.61 0.59
CA PRO A 81 13.22 9.47 -0.17
C PRO A 81 14.52 8.78 -0.56
N LEU A 82 15.11 7.98 0.33
CA LEU A 82 16.30 7.18 0.02
C LEU A 82 16.03 6.17 -1.09
N GLY A 83 14.91 5.45 -1.03
CA GLY A 83 14.50 4.51 -2.07
C GLY A 83 14.29 5.18 -3.42
N VAL A 84 13.64 6.35 -3.45
CA VAL A 84 13.46 7.15 -4.68
C VAL A 84 14.80 7.65 -5.22
N ALA A 85 15.67 8.20 -4.36
CA ALA A 85 16.97 8.70 -4.77
C ALA A 85 17.86 7.59 -5.34
N LEU A 86 17.91 6.43 -4.66
CA LEU A 86 18.68 5.26 -5.11
C LEU A 86 18.12 4.68 -6.41
N SER A 87 16.81 4.47 -6.51
CA SER A 87 16.19 3.93 -7.72
C SER A 87 16.36 4.87 -8.92
N LEU A 88 16.21 6.18 -8.72
CA LEU A 88 16.47 7.17 -9.75
C LEU A 88 17.96 7.21 -10.14
N GLY A 89 18.86 7.17 -9.16
CA GLY A 89 20.31 7.13 -9.41
C GLY A 89 20.72 5.90 -10.23
N LEU A 90 20.20 4.73 -9.86
CA LEU A 90 20.40 3.49 -10.62
C LEU A 90 19.77 3.58 -12.02
N ALA A 91 18.57 4.14 -12.15
CA ALA A 91 17.92 4.32 -13.44
C ALA A 91 18.74 5.22 -14.37
N LEU A 92 19.28 6.34 -13.88
CA LEU A 92 20.14 7.24 -14.63
C LEU A 92 21.45 6.57 -15.06
N LEU A 93 22.07 5.81 -14.15
CA LEU A 93 23.29 5.05 -14.45
C LEU A 93 23.04 4.00 -15.54
N LEU A 94 21.91 3.28 -15.47
CA LEU A 94 21.55 2.24 -16.43
C LEU A 94 20.90 2.76 -17.74
N ASN A 95 20.59 4.06 -17.83
CA ASN A 95 20.05 4.68 -19.05
C ASN A 95 21.13 4.86 -20.14
N GLY A 96 22.41 4.83 -19.79
CA GLY A 96 23.52 4.90 -20.74
C GLY A 96 23.71 3.62 -21.57
N LYS A 97 24.47 3.72 -22.67
CA LYS A 97 24.93 2.56 -23.48
C LYS A 97 26.02 1.76 -22.76
N ILE A 98 25.73 1.24 -21.57
CA ILE A 98 26.67 0.41 -20.81
C ILE A 98 26.65 -1.01 -21.40
N ARG A 99 27.83 -1.61 -21.62
CA ARG A 99 27.92 -3.02 -22.02
C ARG A 99 27.53 -3.90 -20.83
N GLY A 100 26.54 -4.78 -21.02
CA GLY A 100 26.08 -5.71 -19.96
C GLY A 100 24.89 -5.22 -19.11
N VAL A 101 24.19 -4.14 -19.50
CA VAL A 101 23.00 -3.61 -18.78
C VAL A 101 21.94 -4.66 -18.50
N SER A 102 21.79 -5.67 -19.36
CA SER A 102 20.81 -6.75 -19.14
C SER A 102 21.12 -7.57 -17.88
N LEU A 103 22.38 -7.90 -17.61
CA LEU A 103 22.77 -8.66 -16.41
C LEU A 103 22.59 -7.82 -15.14
N PHE A 104 22.98 -6.55 -15.21
CA PHE A 104 22.79 -5.60 -14.10
C PHE A 104 21.32 -5.40 -13.77
N ARG A 105 20.45 -5.25 -14.78
CA ARG A 105 19.00 -5.14 -14.59
C ARG A 105 18.46 -6.41 -13.94
N THR A 106 18.83 -7.60 -14.41
CA THR A 106 18.38 -8.84 -13.77
C THR A 106 18.81 -8.91 -12.31
N ALA A 107 20.09 -8.65 -12.00
CA ALA A 107 20.60 -8.72 -10.63
C ALA A 107 19.92 -7.74 -9.65
N VAL A 108 19.62 -6.51 -10.10
CA VAL A 108 18.93 -5.50 -9.28
C VAL A 108 17.45 -5.84 -9.08
N PHE A 109 16.81 -6.51 -10.05
CA PHE A 109 15.40 -6.87 -9.96
C PHE A 109 15.13 -8.22 -9.26
N THR A 110 16.08 -9.16 -9.24
CA THR A 110 15.91 -10.47 -8.58
C THR A 110 15.44 -10.39 -7.12
N PRO A 111 16.00 -9.51 -6.26
CA PRO A 111 15.56 -9.41 -4.86
C PRO A 111 14.09 -9.00 -4.74
N PHE A 112 13.60 -8.17 -5.66
CA PHE A 112 12.20 -7.72 -5.67
C PHE A 112 11.20 -8.84 -5.96
N VAL A 113 11.63 -9.91 -6.63
CA VAL A 113 10.78 -11.07 -6.94
C VAL A 113 10.88 -12.13 -5.83
N THR A 114 11.82 -11.96 -4.88
CA THR A 114 12.01 -12.89 -3.77
C THR A 114 10.91 -12.69 -2.71
N SER A 115 10.42 -13.79 -2.13
CA SER A 115 9.41 -13.75 -1.07
C SER A 115 9.91 -12.96 0.14
N THR A 116 9.10 -12.02 0.62
CA THR A 116 9.36 -11.25 1.84
C THR A 116 9.53 -12.16 3.07
N VAL A 117 8.81 -13.28 3.10
CA VAL A 117 8.94 -14.28 4.18
C VAL A 117 10.31 -14.95 4.14
N ALA A 118 10.79 -15.36 2.97
CA ALA A 118 12.10 -15.98 2.82
C ALA A 118 13.23 -15.02 3.19
N ALA A 119 13.12 -13.76 2.76
CA ALA A 119 14.06 -12.71 3.15
C ALA A 119 14.08 -12.49 4.67
N GLY A 120 12.90 -12.48 5.31
CA GLY A 120 12.78 -12.35 6.77
C GLY A 120 13.49 -13.47 7.52
N VAL A 121 13.32 -14.72 7.10
CA VAL A 121 14.00 -15.88 7.73
C VAL A 121 15.51 -15.78 7.63
N ILE A 122 16.03 -15.39 6.45
CA ILE A 122 17.48 -15.20 6.26
C ILE A 122 18.01 -14.10 7.19
N PHE A 123 17.27 -13.00 7.34
CA PHE A 123 17.66 -11.91 8.22
C PHE A 123 17.64 -12.30 9.70
N VAL A 124 16.65 -13.07 10.14
CA VAL A 124 16.63 -13.62 11.50
C VAL A 124 17.86 -14.49 11.72
N TRP A 125 18.15 -15.41 10.80
CA TRP A 125 19.35 -16.26 10.89
C TRP A 125 20.68 -15.49 10.86
N LEU A 126 20.71 -14.32 10.19
CA LEU A 126 21.89 -13.46 10.14
C LEU A 126 22.08 -12.65 11.44
N MET A 127 21.01 -12.36 12.17
CA MET A 127 21.03 -11.53 13.38
C MET A 127 20.96 -12.31 14.69
N ASP A 128 20.58 -13.60 14.66
CA ASP A 128 20.72 -14.56 15.76
C ASP A 128 22.19 -15.02 15.94
#